data_AF-A0A448WRT1-F1
#
_entry.id   AF-A0A448WRT1-F1
#
_cell.length_a   1.000
_cell.length_b   1.000
_cell.length_c   1.000
_cell.angle_alpha   90.00
_cell.angle_beta   90.00
_cell.angle_gamma   90.00
#
_symmetry.space_group_name_H-M   'P 1'
#
loop_
_entity.id
_entity.type
_entity.pdbx_description
1 polymer ?
#
loop_
_entity_poly.entity_id
_entity_poly.type
_entity_poly.pdbx_seq_one_letter_code
_entity_poly.pdbx_strand_id
1 'polypeptide(L)'
;MTIPHQCATNASEVARITNEHPMDAPSQLFREGGRLCGELAPCRAFGDVRYKWSADQLLALVRHLAGDQLSGQPNSPSSLVGASGVLLNGPWAGLPPLPRPYTSPPYLTAEPEITKIEAIAATVFVLLKRYILHCLKPFIGRMH
;
A
#
# COMPACT_ATOMS: atom_id res chain seq x y z
N MET A 1 -18.23 4.70 14.52
CA MET A 1 -18.23 3.57 13.55
C MET A 1 -17.37 4.01 12.39
N THR A 2 -16.34 3.25 12.02
CA THR A 2 -15.37 3.66 11.00
C THR A 2 -15.64 2.99 9.66
N ILE A 3 -15.32 3.69 8.57
CA ILE A 3 -15.42 3.16 7.21
C ILE A 3 -14.09 2.50 6.86
N PRO A 4 -14.07 1.29 6.27
CA PRO A 4 -12.82 0.66 5.88
C PRO A 4 -12.11 1.47 4.77
N HIS A 5 -10.85 1.82 5.00
CA HIS A 5 -9.99 2.52 4.03
C HIS A 5 -9.39 1.57 2.97
N GLN A 6 -10.25 0.82 2.27
CA GLN A 6 -9.84 -0.03 1.15
C GLN A 6 -10.25 0.62 -0.17
N CYS A 7 -9.28 0.76 -1.08
CA CYS A 7 -9.45 1.57 -2.29
C CYS A 7 -10.45 0.94 -3.26
N ALA A 8 -10.56 -0.39 -3.28
CA ALA A 8 -11.52 -1.10 -4.10
C ALA A 8 -12.99 -0.85 -3.72
N THR A 9 -13.27 -0.45 -2.47
CA THR A 9 -14.64 -0.38 -1.94
C THR A 9 -15.03 1.00 -1.43
N ASN A 10 -14.07 1.87 -1.16
CA ASN A 10 -14.31 3.19 -0.58
C ASN A 10 -14.05 4.29 -1.62
N ALA A 11 -15.13 4.83 -2.19
CA ALA A 11 -15.07 5.88 -3.22
C ALA A 11 -14.46 7.19 -2.70
N SER A 12 -14.58 7.50 -1.40
CA SER A 12 -13.98 8.72 -0.84
C SER A 12 -12.45 8.64 -0.80
N GLU A 13 -11.90 7.46 -0.50
CA GLU A 13 -10.45 7.23 -0.56
C GLU A 13 -9.93 7.28 -2.00
N VAL A 14 -10.68 6.72 -2.96
CA VAL A 14 -10.33 6.80 -4.38
C VAL A 14 -10.28 8.25 -4.83
N ALA A 15 -11.33 9.03 -4.55
CA ALA A 15 -11.40 10.44 -4.90
C ALA A 15 -10.28 11.25 -4.24
N ARG A 16 -9.99 11.01 -2.96
CA ARG A 16 -8.90 11.67 -2.23
C ARG A 16 -7.56 11.45 -2.93
N ILE A 17 -7.20 10.20 -3.19
CA ILE A 17 -5.91 9.85 -3.81
C ILE A 17 -5.85 10.37 -5.24
N THR A 18 -6.92 10.27 -6.03
CA THR A 18 -6.96 10.84 -7.38
C THR A 18 -6.76 12.36 -7.38
N ASN A 19 -7.30 13.07 -6.38
CA ASN A 19 -7.09 14.51 -6.22
C ASN A 19 -5.69 14.87 -5.71
N GLU A 20 -5.09 14.02 -4.86
CA GLU A 20 -3.70 14.18 -4.40
C GLU A 20 -2.69 13.96 -5.53
N HIS A 21 -3.03 13.16 -6.54
CA HIS A 21 -2.15 12.77 -7.65
C HIS A 21 -2.76 13.08 -9.03
N PRO A 22 -2.95 14.35 -9.41
CA PRO A 22 -3.57 14.72 -10.69
C PRO A 22 -2.72 14.32 -11.91
N MET A 23 -1.41 14.08 -11.73
CA MET A 23 -0.49 13.68 -12.79
C MET A 23 -0.59 12.19 -13.14
N ASP A 24 -1.12 11.37 -12.23
CA ASP A 24 -1.24 9.92 -12.39
C ASP A 24 -2.69 9.58 -12.77
N ALA A 25 -2.88 8.78 -13.82
CA ALA A 25 -4.24 8.36 -14.17
C ALA A 25 -4.83 7.47 -13.06
N PRO A 26 -6.15 7.55 -12.77
CA PRO A 26 -6.80 6.68 -11.78
C PRO A 26 -6.57 5.19 -12.06
N SER A 27 -6.50 4.80 -13.34
CA SER A 27 -6.19 3.44 -13.78
C SER A 27 -4.75 3.00 -13.50
N GLN A 28 -3.82 3.94 -13.34
CA GLN A 28 -2.45 3.66 -12.91
C GLN A 28 -2.35 3.58 -11.38
N LEU A 29 -3.06 4.48 -10.67
CA LEU A 29 -3.13 4.51 -9.21
C LEU A 29 -3.82 3.26 -8.64
N PHE A 30 -4.87 2.78 -9.29
CA PHE A 30 -5.66 1.63 -8.84
C PHE A 30 -5.64 0.51 -9.89
N ARG A 31 -4.99 -0.60 -9.57
CA ARG A 31 -4.86 -1.78 -10.47
C ARG A 31 -5.30 -3.05 -9.74
N GLU A 32 -5.35 -4.18 -10.46
CA GLU A 32 -5.56 -5.52 -9.87
C GLU A 32 -6.76 -5.60 -8.91
N GLY A 33 -7.93 -5.13 -9.37
CA GLY A 33 -9.16 -5.17 -8.57
C GLY A 33 -9.23 -4.07 -7.51
N GLY A 34 -8.65 -2.89 -7.78
CA GLY A 34 -8.74 -1.71 -6.91
C GLY A 34 -7.69 -1.66 -5.80
N ARG A 35 -6.54 -2.30 -6.01
CA ARG A 35 -5.35 -2.18 -5.15
C ARG A 35 -4.57 -0.91 -5.50
N LEU A 36 -4.09 -0.22 -4.48
CA LEU A 36 -3.22 0.94 -4.62
C LEU A 36 -1.88 0.51 -5.25
N CYS A 37 -1.49 1.21 -6.31
CA CYS A 37 -0.39 0.86 -7.20
C CYS A 37 -0.46 -0.60 -7.70
N GLY A 38 -1.62 -1.26 -7.67
CA GLY A 38 -1.78 -2.69 -7.96
C GLY A 38 -1.31 -3.65 -6.89
N GLU A 39 -0.68 -3.17 -5.82
CA GLU A 39 0.00 -4.05 -4.86
C GLU A 39 -0.73 -4.04 -3.51
N LEU A 40 -1.01 -2.86 -2.97
CA LEU A 40 -1.60 -2.69 -1.64
C LEU A 40 -3.13 -2.76 -1.67
N ALA A 41 -3.71 -3.61 -0.83
CA ALA A 41 -5.16 -3.61 -0.59
C ALA A 41 -5.66 -2.37 0.18
N PRO A 42 -4.98 -1.89 1.26
CA PRO A 42 -5.41 -0.69 1.98
C PRO A 42 -4.87 0.60 1.34
N CYS A 43 -5.63 1.69 1.46
CA CYS A 43 -5.20 3.05 1.09
C CYS A 43 -4.49 3.80 2.22
N ARG A 44 -4.53 3.24 3.43
CA ARG A 44 -3.91 3.80 4.63
C ARG A 44 -3.27 2.70 5.45
N ALA A 45 -2.01 2.85 5.80
CA ALA A 45 -1.29 1.91 6.65
C ALA A 45 -0.07 2.56 7.30
N PHE A 46 0.32 2.03 8.46
CA PHE A 46 1.65 2.28 9.03
C PHE A 46 2.70 1.45 8.29
N GLY A 47 3.96 1.88 8.31
CA GLY A 47 5.02 1.20 7.56
C GLY A 47 4.92 1.48 6.05
N ASP A 48 5.05 0.44 5.22
CA ASP A 48 4.92 0.49 3.75
C ASP A 48 5.64 1.70 3.13
N VAL A 49 6.88 1.93 3.57
CA VAL A 49 7.69 3.13 3.24
C VAL A 49 7.92 3.30 1.75
N ARG A 50 7.86 2.20 0.99
CA ARG A 50 7.96 2.16 -0.47
C ARG A 50 6.93 3.05 -1.19
N TYR A 51 5.81 3.34 -0.55
CA TYR A 51 4.75 4.20 -1.10
C TYR A 51 4.75 5.60 -0.50
N LYS A 52 5.70 5.92 0.38
CA LYS A 52 5.73 7.16 1.16
C LYS A 52 6.98 8.00 0.93
N TRP A 53 8.13 7.35 0.82
CA TRP A 53 9.41 8.05 0.76
C TRP A 53 9.68 8.62 -0.62
N SER A 54 10.76 9.37 -0.81
CA SER A 54 11.19 9.78 -2.14
C SER A 54 11.94 8.65 -2.85
N ALA A 55 12.09 8.74 -4.17
CA ALA A 55 12.84 7.77 -4.94
C ALA A 55 14.29 7.67 -4.44
N ASP A 56 14.92 8.80 -4.13
CA ASP A 56 16.29 8.86 -3.62
C ASP A 56 16.43 8.15 -2.26
N GLN A 57 15.45 8.33 -1.37
CA GLN A 57 15.42 7.65 -0.07
C GLN A 57 15.27 6.14 -0.23
N LEU A 58 14.40 5.69 -1.13
CA LEU A 58 14.21 4.25 -1.40
C LEU A 58 15.45 3.64 -2.05
N LEU A 59 16.07 4.32 -3.01
CA LEU A 59 17.30 3.86 -3.64
C LEU A 59 18.46 3.84 -2.65
N ALA A 60 18.60 4.86 -1.81
CA ALA A 60 19.58 4.87 -0.74
C ALA A 60 19.33 3.71 0.24
N LEU A 61 18.09 3.50 0.66
CA LEU A 61 17.74 2.37 1.53
C LEU A 61 18.09 1.02 0.89
N VAL A 62 17.76 0.83 -0.38
CA VAL A 62 18.09 -0.39 -1.13
C VAL A 62 19.61 -0.58 -1.20
N ARG A 63 20.40 0.48 -1.45
CA ARG A 63 21.87 0.40 -1.42
C ARG A 63 22.41 -0.04 -0.06
N HIS A 64 21.82 0.42 1.04
CA HIS A 64 22.24 0.03 2.38
C HIS A 64 21.78 -1.40 2.73
N LEU A 65 20.54 -1.76 2.40
CA LEU A 65 19.96 -3.08 2.69
C LEU A 65 20.55 -4.19 1.83
N ALA A 66 20.88 -3.90 0.56
CA ALA A 66 21.58 -4.81 -0.33
C ALA A 66 23.09 -4.88 -0.02
N GLY A 67 23.51 -4.45 1.18
CA GLY A 67 24.89 -4.30 1.63
C GLY A 67 25.83 -5.37 1.06
N ASP A 68 26.92 -4.90 0.47
CA ASP A 68 28.15 -5.64 0.19
C ASP A 68 28.05 -6.94 -0.65
N GLN A 69 26.96 -7.19 -1.37
CA GLN A 69 26.91 -8.31 -2.36
C GLN A 69 27.66 -7.98 -3.67
N LEU A 70 28.41 -6.87 -3.71
CA LEU A 70 29.20 -6.41 -4.86
C LEU A 70 30.70 -6.25 -4.57
N SER A 71 31.18 -6.53 -3.34
CA SER A 71 32.61 -6.39 -3.01
C SER A 71 33.46 -7.64 -3.30
N GLY A 72 32.89 -8.72 -3.82
CA GLY A 72 33.69 -9.91 -4.10
C GLY A 72 33.06 -10.98 -4.97
N GLN A 73 32.98 -10.77 -6.28
CA GLN A 73 33.25 -11.80 -7.31
C GLN A 73 33.30 -11.13 -8.70
N PRO A 74 34.45 -11.05 -9.38
CA PRO A 74 34.54 -10.51 -10.75
C PRO A 74 33.90 -11.39 -11.84
N ASN A 75 33.31 -12.54 -11.49
CA ASN A 75 32.84 -13.55 -12.45
C ASN A 75 31.36 -13.94 -12.31
N SER A 76 30.52 -13.13 -11.67
CA SER A 76 29.06 -13.32 -11.70
C SER A 76 28.43 -12.23 -12.57
N PRO A 77 27.64 -12.59 -13.61
CA PRO A 77 27.14 -11.60 -14.56
C PRO A 77 26.24 -10.59 -13.85
N SER A 78 26.76 -9.37 -13.74
CA SER A 78 26.06 -8.09 -13.84
C SER A 78 24.68 -8.01 -13.16
N SER A 79 24.65 -7.82 -11.84
CA SER A 79 23.46 -7.33 -11.13
C SER A 79 23.40 -5.79 -11.08
N LEU A 80 23.72 -5.12 -12.19
CA LEU A 80 23.40 -3.71 -12.42
C LEU A 80 23.29 -3.48 -13.94
N VAL A 81 22.05 -3.44 -14.46
CA VAL A 81 21.50 -2.91 -15.73
C VAL A 81 20.22 -3.73 -16.03
N GLY A 82 19.07 -3.19 -16.46
CA GLY A 82 18.94 -2.00 -17.30
C GLY A 82 17.53 -1.48 -17.58
N ALA A 83 17.52 -0.60 -18.58
CA ALA A 83 16.42 0.20 -19.09
C ALA A 83 15.34 -0.56 -19.88
N SER A 84 15.16 -1.87 -19.66
CA SER A 84 14.09 -2.66 -20.31
C SER A 84 13.86 -4.01 -19.63
N GLY A 85 12.78 -4.16 -18.86
CA GLY A 85 12.08 -5.43 -18.55
C GLY A 85 12.80 -6.58 -17.81
N VAL A 86 12.33 -6.85 -16.58
CA VAL A 86 12.44 -8.12 -15.78
C VAL A 86 13.75 -8.32 -14.98
N LEU A 87 13.81 -8.73 -13.70
CA LEU A 87 13.05 -8.53 -12.46
C LEU A 87 14.14 -8.49 -11.37
N LEU A 88 14.60 -7.30 -10.98
CA LEU A 88 15.39 -7.17 -9.75
C LEU A 88 14.42 -7.39 -8.58
N ASN A 89 14.52 -8.57 -7.96
CA ASN A 89 13.87 -8.84 -6.68
C ASN A 89 14.45 -7.86 -5.65
N GLY A 90 13.80 -6.71 -5.48
CA GLY A 90 14.18 -5.76 -4.45
C GLY A 90 13.97 -6.37 -3.06
N PRO A 91 14.48 -5.71 -2.01
CA PRO A 91 14.37 -6.20 -0.62
C PRO A 91 12.91 -6.35 -0.14
N TRP A 92 11.95 -5.87 -0.93
CA TRP A 92 10.53 -5.89 -0.65
C TRP A 92 9.86 -7.11 -1.28
N ALA A 93 10.07 -8.31 -0.73
CA ALA A 93 9.40 -9.53 -1.18
C ALA A 93 9.47 -9.79 -2.71
N GLY A 94 10.59 -9.43 -3.34
CA GLY A 94 10.77 -9.56 -4.80
C GLY A 94 10.21 -8.41 -5.64
N LEU A 95 9.66 -7.37 -5.01
CA LEU A 95 9.14 -6.19 -5.69
C LEU A 95 10.27 -5.24 -6.12
N PRO A 96 10.09 -4.52 -7.24
CA PRO A 96 11.06 -3.51 -7.66
C PRO A 96 11.17 -2.40 -6.61
N PRO A 97 12.32 -1.71 -6.50
CA PRO A 97 12.56 -0.71 -5.48
C PRO A 97 11.55 0.45 -5.50
N LEU A 98 11.08 0.83 -6.69
CA LEU A 98 10.03 1.83 -6.88
C LEU A 98 8.73 1.16 -7.33
N PRO A 99 7.58 1.51 -6.73
CA PRO A 99 6.27 1.06 -7.23
C PRO A 99 5.94 1.72 -8.57
N ARG A 100 4.87 1.26 -9.22
CA ARG A 100 4.38 1.88 -10.47
C ARG A 100 2.92 2.27 -10.29
N PRO A 101 2.52 3.50 -10.61
CA PRO A 101 3.35 4.66 -10.97
C PRO A 101 4.16 5.20 -9.78
N TYR A 102 5.18 6.01 -10.07
CA TYR A 102 5.95 6.73 -9.05
C TYR A 102 6.28 8.16 -9.46
N THR A 103 5.26 8.82 -9.98
CA THR A 103 5.34 10.18 -10.53
C THR A 103 5.19 11.23 -9.44
N SER A 104 4.40 10.95 -8.40
CA SER A 104 4.01 11.92 -7.38
C SER A 104 3.90 11.31 -5.97
N PRO A 105 4.92 10.61 -5.42
CA PRO A 105 4.89 10.16 -4.03
C PRO A 105 4.71 11.34 -3.05
N PRO A 106 4.09 11.15 -1.86
CA PRO A 106 3.64 9.89 -1.26
C PRO A 106 2.22 9.46 -1.68
N TYR A 107 2.01 8.16 -1.93
CA TYR A 107 0.72 7.57 -2.29
C TYR A 107 -0.07 6.97 -1.11
N LEU A 108 0.60 6.77 0.04
CA LEU A 108 0.04 6.06 1.19
C LEU A 108 0.17 6.92 2.45
N THR A 109 -0.92 7.06 3.20
CA THR A 109 -0.92 7.81 4.47
C THR A 109 -1.11 6.90 5.67
N ALA A 110 -0.59 7.32 6.83
CA ALA A 110 -0.87 6.72 8.13
C ALA A 110 -1.92 7.52 8.94
N GLU A 111 -2.41 8.63 8.39
CA GLU A 111 -3.38 9.48 9.07
C GLU A 111 -4.72 8.76 9.26
N PRO A 112 -5.25 8.69 10.49
CA PRO A 112 -6.51 8.03 10.75
C PRO A 112 -7.72 8.92 10.41
N GLU A 113 -8.87 8.30 10.12
CA GLU A 113 -10.16 8.98 10.16
C GLU A 113 -10.71 8.95 11.60
N ILE A 114 -11.01 10.12 12.16
CA ILE A 114 -11.47 10.27 13.54
C ILE A 114 -12.98 10.52 13.54
N THR A 115 -13.74 9.60 14.13
CA THR A 115 -15.18 9.77 14.37
C THR A 115 -15.45 9.87 15.87
N LYS A 116 -16.29 10.83 16.26
CA LYS A 116 -16.72 11.02 17.65
C LYS A 116 -18.16 10.57 17.78
N ILE A 117 -18.46 9.84 18.86
CA ILE A 117 -19.79 9.34 19.17
C ILE A 117 -20.05 9.51 20.66
N GLU A 118 -21.29 9.85 21.03
CA GLU A 118 -21.74 9.86 22.42
C GLU A 118 -22.29 8.47 22.76
N ALA A 119 -21.73 7.83 23.78
CA ALA A 119 -22.14 6.50 24.20
C ALA A 119 -23.25 6.58 25.26
N ILE A 120 -24.26 5.72 25.13
CA ILE A 120 -25.29 5.51 26.15
C ILE A 120 -24.97 4.24 26.96
N ALA A 121 -25.62 4.05 28.11
CA ALA A 121 -25.34 2.91 29.00
C ALA A 121 -25.51 1.52 28.35
N ALA A 122 -26.27 1.42 27.25
CA ALA A 122 -26.49 0.19 26.50
C ALA A 122 -25.52 -0.03 25.32
N THR A 123 -24.58 0.89 25.06
CA THR A 123 -23.70 0.79 23.89
C THR A 123 -22.53 -0.17 24.15
N VAL A 124 -22.39 -1.19 23.31
CA VAL A 124 -21.23 -2.10 23.29
C VAL A 124 -20.43 -1.87 22.00
N PHE A 125 -19.12 -1.75 22.12
CA PHE A 125 -18.22 -1.58 20.99
C PHE A 125 -17.48 -2.87 20.68
N VAL A 126 -17.35 -3.17 19.39
CA VAL A 126 -16.66 -4.36 18.89
C VAL A 126 -15.63 -3.91 17.87
N LEU A 127 -14.37 -4.25 18.13
CA LEU A 127 -13.23 -3.97 17.24
C LEU A 127 -12.81 -5.26 16.56
N LEU A 128 -12.93 -5.32 15.24
CA LEU A 128 -12.63 -6.52 14.46
C LEU A 128 -11.74 -6.18 13.28
N LYS A 129 -10.84 -7.11 12.97
CA LYS A 129 -10.08 -7.09 11.72
C LYS A 129 -10.99 -7.54 10.56
N ARG A 130 -10.72 -7.02 9.36
CA ARG A 130 -11.53 -7.26 8.15
C ARG A 130 -11.75 -8.74 7.85
N TYR A 131 -10.76 -9.60 8.06
CA TYR A 131 -10.90 -11.04 7.81
C TYR A 131 -11.96 -11.67 8.72
N ILE A 132 -12.04 -11.25 9.99
CA ILE A 132 -13.05 -11.75 10.92
C ILE A 132 -14.44 -11.32 10.45
N LEU A 133 -14.58 -10.04 10.08
CA LEU A 133 -15.84 -9.53 9.55
C LEU A 133 -16.27 -10.29 8.27
N HIS A 134 -15.34 -10.57 7.36
CA HIS A 134 -15.62 -11.34 6.16
C HIS A 134 -16.15 -12.75 6.47
N CYS A 135 -15.55 -13.45 7.45
CA CYS A 135 -16.01 -14.77 7.88
C CYS A 135 -17.38 -14.73 8.56
N LEU A 136 -17.72 -13.63 9.24
CA LEU A 136 -18.98 -13.48 9.97
C LEU A 136 -20.14 -13.00 9.08
N LYS A 137 -19.89 -12.38 7.92
CA LYS A 137 -20.93 -11.90 6.99
C LYS A 137 -22.06 -12.92 6.71
N PRO A 138 -21.78 -14.22 6.45
CA PRO A 138 -22.84 -15.21 6.22
C PRO A 138 -23.72 -15.50 7.44
N PHE A 139 -23.20 -15.26 8.64
CA PHE A 139 -23.89 -15.54 9.91
C PHE A 139 -24.69 -14.34 10.41
N ILE A 140 -24.18 -13.12 10.19
CA ILE A 140 -24.85 -11.87 10.60
C ILE A 140 -26.20 -11.71 9.88
N GLY A 141 -26.28 -12.09 8.59
CA GLY A 141 -27.53 -12.02 7.81
C GLY A 141 -28.59 -13.07 8.16
N ARG A 142 -28.27 -14.07 9.01
CA ARG A 142 -29.18 -15.14 9.45
C ARG A 142 -29.72 -14.96 10.87
N MET A 143 -29.40 -13.85 11.55
CA MET A 143 -29.85 -13.56 12.92
C MET A 143 -31.18 -12.79 13.00
N HIS A 144 -32.02 -12.90 11.96
CA HIS A 144 -33.40 -12.38 11.96
C HIS A 144 -34.40 -13.52 11.75
#